data_AF-A0A813C306-F1
#
_entry.id   AF-A0A813C306-F1
#
_cell.length_a   1.000
_cell.length_b   1.000
_cell.length_c   1.000
_cell.angle_alpha   90.00
_cell.angle_beta   90.00
_cell.angle_gamma   90.00
#
_symmetry.space_group_name_H-M   'P 1'
#
loop_
_entity.id
_entity.type
_entity.pdbx_description
1 polymer ?
#
loop_
_entity_poly.entity_id
_entity_poly.type
_entity_poly.pdbx_seq_one_letter_code
_entity_poly.pdbx_strand_id
1 'polypeptide(L)'
;CVRAFHVCLTTELLPEMQCGRNVYDVRQVCHEQNVVDCFDFSAPQAFLNDAQVQKALGVPVGLAWRPCNLQVDSAFVRSGDYMSSTDGLVAELLERGVPVLAYSGDTDLMVDWLGTKGWMEKLAWRGQADWIAAPLRTFHVHNKSAGREKSYGSFTFLQVFESGHLVPKDQPEVALRMLQRFVSLHSDWAAAPPTALPSGSKDLGLRTQSPGPRTQVGPAFWAGLSALLGALCLAWALRLQKWEEPEGPYSLMT
;
A
#
# COMPACT_ATOMS: atom_id res chain seq x y z
N CYS A 1 -10.14 11.72 6.66
CA CYS A 1 -9.46 10.82 5.72
C CYS A 1 -10.04 10.90 4.30
N VAL A 2 -11.29 10.51 4.03
CA VAL A 2 -11.86 10.51 2.65
C VAL A 2 -11.76 11.87 1.94
N ARG A 3 -12.10 12.98 2.62
CA ARG A 3 -11.95 14.34 2.04
C ARG A 3 -10.48 14.68 1.74
N ALA A 4 -9.56 14.28 2.61
CA ALA A 4 -8.14 14.52 2.41
C ALA A 4 -7.63 13.79 1.15
N PHE A 5 -8.10 12.56 0.92
CA PHE A 5 -7.76 11.79 -0.28
C PHE A 5 -8.13 12.55 -1.55
N HIS A 6 -9.38 13.03 -1.62
CA HIS A 6 -9.85 13.77 -2.79
C HIS A 6 -9.04 15.05 -3.00
N VAL A 7 -8.78 15.83 -1.94
CA VAL A 7 -7.98 17.05 -2.04
C VAL A 7 -6.58 16.73 -2.54
N CYS A 8 -5.83 15.85 -1.86
CA CYS A 8 -4.46 15.51 -2.22
C CYS A 8 -4.36 14.92 -3.63
N LEU A 9 -5.27 14.01 -4.00
CA LEU A 9 -5.30 13.45 -5.36
C LEU A 9 -5.50 14.55 -6.41
N THR A 10 -6.44 15.47 -6.17
CA THR A 10 -6.76 16.53 -7.13
C THR A 10 -5.71 17.62 -7.23
N THR A 11 -4.98 17.91 -6.15
CA THR A 11 -3.96 18.97 -6.15
C THR A 11 -2.59 18.48 -6.57
N GLU A 12 -2.22 17.25 -6.21
CA GLU A 12 -0.86 16.75 -6.44
C GLU A 12 -0.76 15.84 -7.67
N LEU A 13 -1.67 14.87 -7.84
CA LEU A 13 -1.50 13.81 -8.85
C LEU A 13 -2.22 14.12 -10.17
N LEU A 14 -3.44 14.66 -10.11
CA LEU A 14 -4.22 14.95 -11.32
C LEU A 14 -3.51 15.89 -12.31
N PRO A 15 -2.80 16.96 -11.90
CA PRO A 15 -2.08 17.82 -12.85
C PRO A 15 -1.04 17.06 -13.67
N GLU A 16 -0.32 16.13 -13.03
CA GLU A 16 0.71 15.31 -13.68
C GLU A 16 0.10 14.33 -14.68
N MET A 17 -1.04 13.72 -14.33
CA MET A 17 -1.83 12.88 -15.25
C MET A 17 -2.31 13.68 -16.47
N GLN A 18 -2.73 14.94 -16.28
CA GLN A 18 -3.17 15.82 -17.37
C GLN A 18 -2.04 16.21 -18.33
N CYS A 19 -0.79 16.18 -17.88
CA CYS A 19 0.38 16.36 -18.74
C CYS A 19 0.69 15.14 -19.63
N GLY A 20 -0.10 14.06 -19.54
CA GLY A 20 0.07 12.85 -20.34
C GLY A 20 1.28 12.02 -19.95
N ARG A 21 1.83 12.24 -18.75
CA ARG A 21 2.95 11.45 -18.23
C ARG A 21 2.43 10.18 -17.58
N ASN A 22 3.18 9.10 -17.74
CA ASN A 22 2.91 7.87 -17.00
C ASN A 22 3.27 8.09 -15.53
N VAL A 23 2.28 8.03 -14.64
CA VAL A 23 2.46 8.21 -13.18
C VAL A 23 3.37 7.15 -12.56
N TYR A 24 3.60 6.02 -13.24
CA TYR A 24 4.50 4.97 -12.79
C TYR A 24 5.92 5.09 -13.35
N ASP A 25 6.13 5.91 -14.37
CA ASP A 25 7.47 6.22 -14.91
C ASP A 25 7.41 7.54 -15.69
N VAL A 26 7.91 8.62 -15.09
CA VAL A 26 7.83 9.99 -15.66
C VAL A 26 8.52 10.13 -17.02
N ARG A 27 9.40 9.18 -17.38
CA ARG A 27 10.05 9.14 -18.69
C ARG A 27 9.08 8.74 -19.81
N GLN A 28 8.01 8.04 -19.45
CA GLN A 28 7.03 7.48 -20.39
C GLN A 28 5.79 8.37 -20.50
N VAL A 29 5.04 8.16 -21.58
CA VAL A 29 3.79 8.85 -21.86
C VAL A 29 2.65 7.86 -21.66
N CYS A 30 1.56 8.30 -21.03
CA CYS A 30 0.34 7.52 -20.88
C CYS A 30 -0.87 8.42 -21.15
N HIS A 31 -1.77 7.95 -22.01
CA HIS A 31 -3.02 8.65 -22.34
C HIS A 31 -4.26 7.87 -21.89
N GLU A 32 -4.06 6.82 -21.08
CA GLU A 32 -5.16 6.03 -20.54
C GLU A 32 -5.90 6.81 -19.46
N GLN A 33 -7.22 6.71 -19.46
CA GLN A 33 -8.06 7.34 -18.44
C GLN A 33 -7.91 6.64 -17.08
N ASN A 34 -7.70 5.33 -17.11
CA ASN A 34 -7.45 4.51 -15.94
C ASN A 34 -5.95 4.28 -15.82
N VAL A 35 -5.35 4.78 -14.73
CA VAL A 35 -3.90 4.69 -14.50
C VAL A 35 -3.39 3.26 -14.49
N VAL A 36 -4.21 2.27 -14.09
CA VAL A 36 -3.82 0.85 -14.12
C VAL A 36 -3.44 0.38 -15.53
N ASP A 37 -4.09 0.95 -16.54
CA ASP A 37 -3.88 0.59 -17.94
C ASP A 37 -2.62 1.27 -18.54
N CYS A 38 -1.94 2.13 -17.79
CA CYS A 38 -0.60 2.63 -18.14
C CYS A 38 0.49 1.55 -18.09
N PHE A 39 0.16 0.34 -17.64
CA PHE A 39 0.95 -0.87 -17.83
C PHE A 39 0.24 -1.85 -18.76
N ASP A 40 1.00 -2.49 -19.64
CA ASP A 40 0.46 -3.55 -20.50
C ASP A 40 0.33 -4.86 -19.71
N PHE A 41 -0.92 -5.20 -19.36
CA PHE A 41 -1.29 -6.47 -18.74
C PHE A 41 -1.93 -7.47 -19.73
N SER A 42 -1.88 -7.22 -21.05
CA SER A 42 -2.54 -8.08 -22.04
C SER A 42 -2.02 -9.52 -22.02
N ALA A 43 -0.71 -9.71 -21.93
CA ALA A 43 -0.08 -11.03 -21.86
C ALA A 43 -0.45 -11.82 -20.59
N PRO A 44 -0.28 -11.30 -19.36
CA PRO A 44 -0.73 -12.02 -18.17
C PRO A 44 -2.25 -12.23 -18.15
N GLN A 45 -3.03 -11.27 -18.67
CA GLN A 45 -4.48 -11.43 -18.76
C GLN A 45 -4.87 -12.55 -19.70
N ALA A 46 -4.25 -12.67 -20.87
CA ALA A 46 -4.51 -13.77 -21.80
C ALA A 46 -4.11 -15.12 -21.18
N PHE A 47 -2.93 -15.19 -20.55
CA PHE A 47 -2.44 -16.41 -19.92
C PHE A 47 -3.33 -16.88 -18.76
N LEU A 48 -3.69 -15.99 -17.84
CA LEU A 48 -4.48 -16.35 -16.64
C LEU A 48 -5.97 -16.56 -16.93
N ASN A 49 -6.45 -16.12 -18.09
CA ASN A 49 -7.80 -16.42 -18.57
C ASN A 49 -7.88 -17.63 -19.51
N ASP A 50 -6.75 -18.27 -19.84
CA ASP A 50 -6.75 -19.51 -20.60
C ASP A 50 -7.34 -20.66 -19.77
N ALA A 51 -8.28 -21.41 -20.35
CA ALA A 51 -8.99 -22.47 -19.64
C ALA A 51 -8.07 -23.62 -19.19
N GLN A 52 -7.01 -23.92 -19.93
CA GLN A 52 -6.03 -24.95 -19.54
C GLN A 52 -5.18 -24.46 -18.37
N VAL A 53 -4.76 -23.19 -18.40
CA VAL A 53 -4.04 -22.55 -17.29
C VAL A 53 -4.92 -22.52 -16.03
N GLN A 54 -6.18 -22.10 -16.15
CA GLN A 54 -7.13 -22.09 -15.02
C GLN A 54 -7.32 -23.49 -14.43
N LYS A 55 -7.50 -24.50 -15.28
CA LYS A 55 -7.60 -25.89 -14.87
C LYS A 55 -6.32 -26.38 -14.17
N ALA A 56 -5.15 -26.01 -14.68
CA ALA A 56 -3.86 -26.38 -14.09
C ALA A 56 -3.63 -25.72 -12.72
N LEU A 57 -4.07 -24.46 -12.54
CA LEU A 57 -4.03 -23.74 -11.28
C LEU A 57 -5.11 -24.19 -10.27
N GLY A 58 -6.08 -24.99 -10.70
CA GLY A 58 -7.18 -25.46 -9.86
C GLY A 58 -8.24 -24.40 -9.55
N VAL A 59 -8.35 -23.35 -10.37
CA VAL A 59 -9.39 -22.32 -10.24
C VAL A 59 -10.59 -22.64 -11.13
N PRO A 60 -11.80 -22.13 -10.84
CA PRO A 60 -12.96 -22.33 -11.71
C PRO A 60 -12.70 -21.82 -13.14
N VAL A 61 -12.95 -22.68 -14.12
CA VAL A 61 -12.83 -22.31 -15.54
C VAL A 61 -13.88 -21.27 -15.89
N GLY A 62 -13.47 -20.21 -16.57
CA GLY A 62 -14.31 -19.07 -16.94
C GLY A 62 -14.36 -17.95 -15.89
N LEU A 63 -13.64 -18.09 -14.77
CA LEU A 63 -13.45 -16.99 -13.83
C LEU A 63 -12.54 -15.93 -14.48
N ALA A 64 -13.07 -14.74 -14.74
CA ALA A 64 -12.30 -13.67 -15.37
C ALA A 64 -11.23 -13.12 -14.42
N TRP A 65 -9.96 -13.33 -14.74
CA TRP A 65 -8.84 -12.65 -14.11
C TRP A 65 -8.70 -11.23 -14.66
N ARG A 66 -8.43 -10.29 -13.76
CA ARG A 66 -8.13 -8.87 -14.04
C ARG A 66 -6.95 -8.43 -13.16
N PRO A 67 -6.12 -7.46 -13.59
CA PRO A 67 -5.00 -6.98 -12.80
C PRO A 67 -5.43 -6.31 -11.48
N CYS A 68 -6.54 -5.56 -11.50
CA CYS A 68 -7.09 -4.86 -10.34
C CYS A 68 -8.63 -5.01 -10.26
N ASN A 69 -9.18 -4.95 -9.04
CA ASN A 69 -10.62 -4.83 -8.80
C ASN A 69 -10.96 -3.43 -8.28
N LEU A 70 -11.49 -2.57 -9.15
CA LEU A 70 -11.81 -1.18 -8.84
C LEU A 70 -12.93 -1.02 -7.80
N GLN A 71 -13.78 -2.03 -7.59
CA GLN A 71 -14.81 -1.98 -6.54
C GLN A 71 -14.18 -2.09 -5.15
N VAL A 72 -13.16 -2.94 -5.01
CA VAL A 72 -12.39 -3.08 -3.78
C VAL A 72 -11.59 -1.80 -3.52
N ASP A 73 -10.88 -1.29 -4.52
CA ASP A 73 -10.17 -0.01 -4.43
C ASP A 73 -11.09 1.13 -3.96
N SER A 74 -12.25 1.27 -4.60
CA SER A 74 -13.24 2.28 -4.22
C SER A 74 -13.76 2.09 -2.78
N ALA A 75 -13.83 0.85 -2.28
CA ALA A 75 -14.21 0.58 -0.89
C ALA A 75 -13.13 1.05 0.09
N PHE A 76 -11.85 0.85 -0.23
CA PHE A 76 -10.72 1.37 0.55
C PHE A 76 -10.72 2.90 0.57
N VAL A 77 -10.91 3.57 -0.59
CA VAL A 77 -11.07 5.03 -0.66
C VAL A 77 -12.20 5.52 0.25
N ARG A 78 -13.39 4.90 0.17
CA ARG A 78 -14.56 5.30 0.97
C ARG A 78 -14.40 5.03 2.46
N SER A 79 -13.61 4.02 2.84
CA SER A 79 -13.30 3.75 4.26
C SER A 79 -12.34 4.80 4.85
N GLY A 80 -11.64 5.56 4.00
CA GLY A 80 -10.63 6.52 4.41
C GLY A 80 -9.24 5.91 4.64
N ASP A 81 -9.06 4.64 4.27
CA ASP A 81 -7.81 3.90 4.50
C ASP A 81 -6.60 4.58 3.85
N TYR A 82 -6.73 5.05 2.60
CA TYR A 82 -5.68 5.75 1.86
C TYR A 82 -4.99 6.92 2.58
N MET A 83 -5.69 7.56 3.52
CA MET A 83 -5.18 8.72 4.27
C MET A 83 -4.95 8.41 5.75
N SER A 84 -4.96 7.12 6.09
CA SER A 84 -4.62 6.64 7.43
C SER A 84 -3.13 6.36 7.48
N SER A 85 -2.45 6.83 8.53
CA SER A 85 -1.01 6.65 8.68
C SER A 85 -0.69 5.26 9.21
N THR A 86 0.26 4.57 8.58
CA THR A 86 0.77 3.25 8.99
C THR A 86 2.25 3.28 9.38
N ASP A 87 2.90 4.43 9.28
CA ASP A 87 4.30 4.66 9.64
C ASP A 87 4.62 4.24 11.09
N GLY A 88 3.70 4.49 12.04
CA GLY A 88 3.83 4.03 13.42
C GLY A 88 4.01 2.51 13.56
N LEU A 89 3.42 1.70 12.67
CA LEU A 89 3.61 0.26 12.67
C LEU A 89 5.04 -0.13 12.26
N VAL A 90 5.68 0.65 11.39
CA VAL A 90 7.09 0.47 11.04
C VAL A 90 7.98 0.75 12.25
N ALA A 91 7.69 1.79 13.03
CA ALA A 91 8.43 2.06 14.27
C ALA A 91 8.31 0.88 15.25
N GLU A 92 7.13 0.30 15.43
CA GLU A 92 6.94 -0.89 16.27
C GLU A 92 7.76 -2.11 15.80
N LEU A 93 7.88 -2.31 14.48
CA LEU A 93 8.71 -3.38 13.91
C LEU A 93 10.20 -3.13 14.22
N LEU A 94 10.67 -1.89 14.06
CA LEU A 94 12.05 -1.52 14.33
C LEU A 94 12.41 -1.69 15.81
N GLU A 95 11.53 -1.32 16.75
CA GLU A 95 11.75 -1.53 18.19
C GLU A 95 11.82 -3.02 18.59
N ARG A 96 11.25 -3.90 17.76
CA ARG A 96 11.34 -5.36 17.92
C ARG A 96 12.54 -5.98 17.20
N GLY A 97 13.38 -5.16 16.58
CA GLY A 97 14.55 -5.60 15.82
C GLY A 97 14.21 -6.27 14.49
N VAL A 98 13.00 -6.06 13.96
CA VAL A 98 12.62 -6.59 12.64
C VAL A 98 13.28 -5.73 11.55
N PRO A 99 14.07 -6.32 10.64
CA PRO A 99 14.63 -5.60 9.49
C PRO A 99 13.54 -5.07 8.57
N VAL A 100 13.65 -3.79 8.20
CA VAL A 100 12.76 -3.11 7.27
C VAL A 100 13.61 -2.49 6.15
N LEU A 101 13.27 -2.87 4.91
CA LEU A 101 13.78 -2.26 3.69
C LEU A 101 12.65 -1.54 2.98
N ALA A 102 12.81 -0.23 2.77
CA ALA A 102 11.99 0.54 1.86
C ALA A 102 12.82 0.87 0.61
N TYR A 103 12.25 0.65 -0.56
CA TYR A 103 12.91 0.93 -1.83
C TYR A 103 11.95 1.60 -2.82
N SER A 104 12.49 2.47 -3.66
CA SER A 104 11.74 3.19 -4.70
C SER A 104 12.57 3.36 -5.96
N GLY A 105 11.94 3.21 -7.11
CA GLY A 105 12.51 3.64 -8.39
C GLY A 105 12.64 5.16 -8.46
N ASP A 106 13.70 5.66 -9.08
CA ASP A 106 13.97 7.09 -9.18
C ASP A 106 13.14 7.85 -10.23
N THR A 107 12.38 7.13 -11.06
CA THR A 107 11.49 7.71 -12.06
C THR A 107 10.00 7.47 -11.78
N ASP A 108 9.66 6.85 -10.66
CA ASP A 108 8.27 6.74 -10.19
C ASP A 108 7.77 8.09 -9.63
N LEU A 109 6.55 8.46 -10.02
CA LEU A 109 5.87 9.66 -9.52
C LEU A 109 4.81 9.32 -8.47
N MET A 110 4.18 8.15 -8.55
CA MET A 110 3.06 7.80 -7.69
C MET A 110 3.51 7.55 -6.24
N VAL A 111 4.63 6.86 -6.04
CA VAL A 111 5.27 6.63 -4.74
C VAL A 111 6.76 6.93 -4.82
N ASP A 112 7.05 8.19 -5.13
CA ASP A 112 8.38 8.65 -5.46
C ASP A 112 9.43 8.44 -4.35
N TRP A 113 10.70 8.40 -4.76
CA TRP A 113 11.81 8.15 -3.85
C TRP A 113 12.08 9.29 -2.87
N LEU A 114 11.70 10.54 -3.18
CA LEU A 114 11.84 11.69 -2.27
C LEU A 114 10.78 11.58 -1.16
N GLY A 115 9.54 11.27 -1.50
CA GLY A 115 8.45 11.01 -0.56
C GLY A 115 8.79 9.85 0.36
N THR A 116 9.28 8.74 -0.21
CA THR A 116 9.73 7.57 0.54
C THR A 116 10.85 7.91 1.51
N LYS A 117 11.91 8.56 1.05
CA LYS A 117 13.00 9.02 1.92
C LYS A 117 12.51 10.00 2.99
N GLY A 118 11.59 10.90 2.64
CA GLY A 118 11.09 11.96 3.50
C GLY A 118 10.29 11.46 4.69
N TRP A 119 9.45 10.43 4.54
CA TRP A 119 8.76 9.84 5.68
C TRP A 119 9.73 9.04 6.57
N MET A 120 10.70 8.35 5.98
CA MET A 120 11.71 7.60 6.74
C MET A 120 12.59 8.51 7.59
N GLU A 121 12.94 9.71 7.10
CA GLU A 121 13.67 10.74 7.87
C GLU A 121 12.87 11.23 9.08
N LYS A 122 11.54 11.31 8.95
CA LYS A 122 10.63 11.82 9.99
C LYS A 122 10.15 10.74 10.96
N LEU A 123 10.28 9.47 10.63
CA LEU A 123 9.83 8.36 11.46
C LEU A 123 10.51 8.42 12.83
N ALA A 124 9.72 8.51 13.89
CA ALA A 124 10.23 8.49 15.27
C ALA A 124 10.47 7.04 15.71
N TRP A 125 11.73 6.69 15.97
CA TRP A 125 12.16 5.41 16.52
C TRP A 125 13.53 5.57 17.19
N ARG A 126 13.96 4.60 18.00
CA ARG A 126 15.17 4.70 18.83
C ARG A 126 16.45 5.02 18.05
N GLY A 127 16.57 4.56 16.80
CA GLY A 127 17.73 4.78 15.94
C GLY A 127 17.60 5.95 14.96
N GLN A 128 16.57 6.79 15.07
CA GLN A 128 16.31 7.87 14.11
C GLN A 128 17.51 8.82 13.94
N ALA A 129 18.11 9.29 15.04
CA ALA A 129 19.21 10.26 14.99
C ALA A 129 20.44 9.68 14.26
N ASP A 130 20.78 8.44 14.57
CA ASP A 130 21.89 7.74 13.92
C ASP A 130 21.59 7.41 12.46
N TRP A 131 20.35 7.05 12.14
CA TRP A 131 19.91 6.88 10.77
C TRP A 131 20.03 8.19 10.00
N ILE A 132 19.60 9.34 10.55
CA ILE A 132 19.77 10.65 9.93
C ILE A 132 21.26 10.95 9.69
N ALA A 133 22.13 10.66 10.66
CA ALA A 133 23.58 10.86 10.55
C ALA A 133 24.27 9.87 9.58
N ALA A 134 23.65 8.73 9.29
CA ALA A 134 24.24 7.72 8.41
C ALA A 134 24.48 8.26 6.99
N PRO A 135 25.63 7.94 6.37
CA PRO A 135 25.95 8.43 5.04
C PRO A 135 25.08 7.75 3.98
N LEU A 136 24.73 8.51 2.95
CA LEU A 136 24.20 7.97 1.71
C LEU A 136 25.34 7.31 0.93
N ARG A 137 25.21 6.03 0.58
CA ARG A 137 26.22 5.24 -0.12
C ARG A 137 25.72 4.86 -1.51
N THR A 138 26.63 4.64 -2.44
CA THR A 138 26.29 4.10 -3.76
C THR A 138 25.99 2.61 -3.64
N PHE A 139 24.83 2.18 -4.15
CA PHE A 139 24.50 0.77 -4.29
C PHE A 139 25.05 0.25 -5.63
N HIS A 140 25.90 -0.76 -5.57
CA HIS A 140 26.56 -1.31 -6.75
C HIS A 140 26.03 -2.69 -7.13
N VAL A 141 25.81 -2.88 -8.43
CA VAL A 141 25.50 -4.18 -9.04
C VAL A 141 26.44 -4.36 -10.24
N HIS A 142 27.21 -5.45 -10.27
CA HIS A 142 28.19 -5.72 -11.33
C HIS A 142 29.14 -4.53 -11.62
N ASN A 143 29.65 -3.88 -10.57
CA ASN A 143 30.50 -2.68 -10.62
C ASN A 143 29.86 -1.43 -11.24
N LYS A 144 28.57 -1.44 -11.54
CA LYS A 144 27.80 -0.26 -11.97
C LYS A 144 27.10 0.36 -10.77
N SER A 145 26.98 1.69 -10.79
CA SER A 145 26.15 2.41 -9.83
C SER A 145 24.68 2.14 -10.19
N ALA A 146 23.98 1.39 -9.34
CA ALA A 146 22.60 0.95 -9.56
C ALA A 146 21.59 1.65 -8.64
N GLY A 147 22.07 2.49 -7.71
CA GLY A 147 21.21 3.19 -6.79
C GLY A 147 21.97 3.93 -5.69
N ARG A 148 21.21 4.47 -4.73
CA ARG A 148 21.73 5.07 -3.51
C ARG A 148 21.05 4.46 -2.30
N GLU A 149 21.84 4.01 -1.35
CA GLU A 149 21.36 3.38 -0.12
C GLU A 149 21.70 4.18 1.12
N LYS A 150 20.84 4.11 2.11
CA LYS A 150 21.09 4.66 3.45
C LYS A 150 20.57 3.65 4.47
N SER A 151 21.43 3.25 5.39
CA SER A 151 21.11 2.19 6.35
C SER A 151 21.69 2.51 7.71
N TYR A 152 20.91 2.22 8.75
CA TYR A 152 21.37 2.17 10.13
C TYR A 152 20.54 1.14 10.90
N GLY A 153 21.22 0.22 11.59
CA GLY A 153 20.57 -0.87 12.32
C GLY A 153 19.68 -1.70 11.40
N SER A 154 18.40 -1.83 11.77
CA SER A 154 17.39 -2.60 11.05
C SER A 154 16.59 -1.78 10.03
N PHE A 155 16.97 -0.53 9.73
CA PHE A 155 16.21 0.35 8.85
C PHE A 155 17.02 0.81 7.63
N THR A 156 16.60 0.37 6.44
CA THR A 156 17.31 0.61 5.18
C THR A 156 16.42 1.25 4.13
N PHE A 157 16.92 2.31 3.50
CA PHE A 157 16.37 2.94 2.31
C PHE A 157 17.24 2.60 1.09
N LEU A 158 16.59 2.27 -0.03
CA LEU A 158 17.27 2.13 -1.32
C LEU A 158 16.50 2.88 -2.43
N GLN A 159 17.13 3.91 -2.98
CA GLN A 159 16.74 4.47 -4.27
C GLN A 159 17.36 3.62 -5.38
N VAL A 160 16.55 3.12 -6.31
CA VAL A 160 17.00 2.35 -7.47
C VAL A 160 17.02 3.23 -8.71
N PHE A 161 18.15 3.27 -9.40
CA PHE A 161 18.32 4.12 -10.57
C PHE A 161 17.65 3.55 -11.82
N GLU A 162 17.24 4.45 -12.71
CA GLU A 162 16.64 4.14 -14.01
C GLU A 162 15.41 3.25 -13.93
N SER A 163 14.62 3.39 -12.85
CA SER A 163 13.50 2.52 -12.53
C SER A 163 12.25 3.31 -12.17
N GLY A 164 11.10 2.87 -12.69
CA GLY A 164 9.79 3.37 -12.28
C GLY A 164 9.22 2.58 -11.10
N HIS A 165 7.89 2.53 -11.05
CA HIS A 165 7.09 1.95 -9.98
C HIS A 165 7.36 0.45 -9.75
N LEU A 166 7.54 -0.30 -10.84
CA LEU A 166 7.80 -1.75 -10.80
C LEU A 166 9.29 -2.03 -10.94
N VAL A 167 10.04 -1.80 -9.86
CA VAL A 167 11.50 -1.99 -9.85
C VAL A 167 11.97 -3.34 -10.44
N PRO A 168 11.36 -4.49 -10.12
CA PRO A 168 11.78 -5.76 -10.72
C PRO A 168 11.54 -5.86 -12.24
N LYS A 169 10.58 -5.09 -12.78
CA LYS A 169 10.31 -5.04 -14.22
C LYS A 169 11.36 -4.21 -14.94
N ASP A 170 11.73 -3.06 -14.38
CA ASP A 170 12.62 -2.10 -15.03
C ASP A 170 14.10 -2.42 -14.80
N GLN A 171 14.44 -2.92 -13.60
CA GLN A 171 15.80 -3.25 -13.18
C GLN A 171 15.89 -4.64 -12.53
N PRO A 172 15.66 -5.73 -13.29
CA PRO A 172 15.55 -7.09 -12.73
C PRO A 172 16.81 -7.58 -12.01
N GLU A 173 18.01 -7.29 -12.55
CA GLU A 173 19.28 -7.66 -11.91
C GLU A 173 19.47 -6.92 -10.58
N VAL A 174 19.11 -5.64 -10.53
CA VAL A 174 19.21 -4.80 -9.33
C VAL A 174 18.22 -5.27 -8.28
N ALA A 175 16.98 -5.55 -8.67
CA ALA A 175 15.94 -6.07 -7.78
C ALA A 175 16.33 -7.43 -7.20
N LEU A 176 16.88 -8.34 -8.00
CA LEU A 176 17.36 -9.63 -7.52
C LEU A 176 18.52 -9.45 -6.53
N ARG A 177 19.50 -8.59 -6.84
CA ARG A 177 20.63 -8.33 -5.95
C ARG A 177 20.19 -7.69 -4.63
N MET A 178 19.26 -6.74 -4.69
CA MET A 178 18.62 -6.12 -3.53
C MET A 178 17.95 -7.19 -2.65
N LEU A 179 17.09 -8.03 -3.24
CA LEU A 179 16.38 -9.07 -2.51
C LEU A 179 17.35 -10.07 -1.87
N GLN A 180 18.33 -10.57 -2.62
CA GLN A 180 19.34 -11.49 -2.12
C GLN A 180 20.14 -10.91 -0.96
N ARG A 181 20.51 -9.62 -1.04
CA ARG A 181 21.19 -8.94 0.07
C ARG A 181 20.26 -8.82 1.26
N PHE A 182 19.00 -8.44 1.09
CA PHE A 182 18.07 -8.26 2.21
C PHE A 182 17.78 -9.56 2.98
N VAL A 183 17.54 -10.66 2.27
CA VAL A 183 17.18 -11.95 2.91
C VAL A 183 18.38 -12.78 3.37
N SER A 184 19.61 -12.31 3.10
CA SER A 184 20.83 -13.01 3.53
C SER A 184 21.03 -12.90 5.04
N LEU A 185 21.33 -14.03 5.68
CA LEU A 185 21.65 -14.11 7.12
C LEU A 185 22.89 -13.27 7.52
N HIS A 186 23.77 -12.96 6.56
CA HIS A 186 24.99 -12.17 6.77
C HIS A 186 24.91 -10.78 6.14
N SER A 187 23.69 -10.30 5.86
CA SER A 187 23.51 -8.97 5.31
C SER A 187 23.96 -7.91 6.29
N ASP A 188 24.64 -6.88 5.80
CA ASP A 188 24.88 -5.66 6.55
C ASP A 188 23.61 -4.80 6.71
N TRP A 189 22.51 -5.18 6.05
CA TRP A 189 21.16 -4.69 6.30
C TRP A 189 20.39 -5.52 7.33
N ALA A 190 20.92 -6.69 7.74
CA ALA A 190 20.30 -7.49 8.79
C ALA A 190 20.61 -6.85 10.14
N ALA A 191 19.59 -6.84 11.02
CA ALA A 191 19.71 -6.24 12.34
C ALA A 191 20.95 -6.77 13.07
N ALA A 192 21.74 -5.88 13.68
CA ALA A 192 22.59 -6.31 14.77
C ALA A 192 21.69 -6.98 15.83
N PRO A 193 22.09 -8.12 16.43
CA PRO A 193 21.33 -8.68 17.54
C PRO A 193 21.15 -7.56 18.57
N PRO A 194 19.94 -7.36 19.12
CA PRO A 194 19.65 -6.21 19.96
C PRO A 194 20.69 -6.15 21.07
N THR A 195 21.56 -5.13 21.04
CA THR A 195 22.37 -4.79 22.20
C THR A 195 21.40 -4.61 23.34
N ALA A 196 21.57 -5.43 24.38
CA ALA A 196 20.69 -5.51 25.53
C ALA A 196 20.25 -4.12 25.98
N LEU A 197 18.95 -3.99 26.29
CA LEU A 197 18.35 -2.77 26.83
C LEU A 197 19.27 -2.16 27.89
N PRO A 198 19.61 -0.85 27.80
CA PRO A 198 20.17 -0.15 28.94
C PRO A 198 19.14 -0.24 30.06
N SER A 199 19.54 -0.75 31.22
CA SER A 199 18.72 -0.76 32.43
C SER A 199 18.35 0.69 32.77
N GLY A 200 17.16 1.15 32.36
CA GLY A 200 16.65 2.47 32.70
C GLY A 200 16.02 3.33 31.59
N SER A 201 15.70 2.80 30.40
CA SER A 201 14.94 3.59 29.42
C SER A 201 13.52 3.85 29.94
N LYS A 202 13.24 5.12 30.27
CA LYS A 202 11.91 5.60 30.65
C LYS A 202 10.92 5.30 29.53
N ASP A 203 9.78 4.77 29.96
CA ASP A 203 8.58 4.53 29.18
C ASP A 203 8.27 5.74 28.29
N LEU A 204 8.52 5.62 26.99
CA LEU A 204 8.04 6.57 26.00
C LEU A 204 6.53 6.39 25.99
N GLY A 205 5.81 7.29 26.66
CA GLY A 205 4.37 7.26 26.94
C GLY A 205 3.47 7.22 25.70
N LEU A 206 3.61 6.17 24.90
CA LEU A 206 2.63 5.65 23.97
C LEU A 206 1.47 5.15 24.82
N ARG A 207 0.40 5.94 24.84
CA ARG A 207 -0.87 5.57 25.47
C ARG A 207 -1.36 4.25 24.85
N THR A 208 -1.02 3.14 25.49
CA THR A 208 -1.81 1.93 25.38
C THR A 208 -3.13 2.23 26.11
N GLN A 209 -4.20 2.49 25.35
CA GLN A 209 -5.52 2.45 25.96
C GLN A 209 -5.75 1.00 26.40
N SER A 210 -5.64 0.76 27.71
CA SER A 210 -6.11 -0.48 28.31
C SER A 210 -7.61 -0.61 28.03
N PRO A 211 -8.11 -1.79 27.62
CA PRO A 211 -9.55 -1.99 27.53
C PRO A 211 -10.15 -1.78 28.92
N GLY A 212 -11.07 -0.82 29.05
CA GLY A 212 -11.85 -0.65 30.28
C GLY A 212 -12.62 -1.92 30.63
N PRO A 213 -13.04 -2.07 31.90
CA PRO A 213 -13.72 -3.28 32.35
C PRO A 213 -14.99 -3.53 31.51
N ARG A 214 -15.12 -4.75 30.96
CA ARG A 214 -16.34 -5.21 30.28
C ARG A 214 -17.49 -5.19 31.27
N THR A 215 -18.39 -4.23 31.13
CA THR A 215 -19.74 -4.33 31.66
C THR A 215 -20.46 -5.46 30.91
N GLN A 216 -20.83 -6.53 31.61
CA GLN A 216 -21.68 -7.57 31.04
C GLN A 216 -23.09 -6.99 30.87
N VAL A 217 -23.54 -6.87 29.63
CA VAL A 217 -24.89 -6.43 29.30
C VAL A 217 -25.81 -7.65 29.33
N GLY A 218 -26.80 -7.62 30.22
CA GLY A 218 -27.68 -8.76 30.47
C GLY A 218 -28.64 -9.10 29.31
N PRO A 219 -29.23 -10.32 29.32
CA PRO A 219 -30.05 -10.86 28.22
C PRO A 219 -31.28 -10.02 27.83
N ALA A 220 -31.74 -9.10 28.68
CA ALA A 220 -32.83 -8.17 28.35
C ALA A 220 -32.47 -7.15 27.25
N PHE A 221 -31.18 -6.81 27.10
CA PHE A 221 -30.72 -5.88 26.05
C PHE A 221 -30.77 -6.50 24.65
N TRP A 222 -30.47 -7.80 24.55
CA TRP A 222 -30.53 -8.54 23.29
C TRP A 222 -31.97 -8.77 22.81
N ALA A 223 -32.92 -8.96 23.73
CA ALA A 223 -34.34 -9.09 23.39
C ALA A 223 -34.92 -7.79 22.77
N GLY A 224 -34.46 -6.61 23.23
CA GLY A 224 -34.89 -5.32 22.69
C GLY A 224 -34.34 -5.02 21.29
N LEU A 225 -33.12 -5.45 20.98
CA LEU A 225 -32.47 -5.19 19.69
C LEU A 225 -33.06 -6.04 18.55
N SER A 226 -33.46 -7.29 18.84
CA SER A 226 -34.11 -8.17 17.85
C SER A 226 -35.51 -7.70 17.45
N ALA A 227 -36.27 -7.09 18.36
CA ALA A 227 -37.61 -6.56 18.06
C ALA A 227 -37.56 -5.31 17.17
N LEU A 228 -36.55 -4.44 17.35
CA LEU A 228 -36.35 -3.24 16.54
C LEU A 228 -35.86 -3.55 15.11
N LEU A 229 -34.99 -4.55 14.95
CA LEU A 229 -34.51 -4.99 13.63
C LEU A 229 -35.61 -5.69 12.82
N GLY A 230 -36.48 -6.48 13.47
CA GLY A 230 -37.62 -7.11 12.81
C GLY A 230 -38.63 -6.10 12.25
N ALA A 231 -38.93 -5.03 12.99
CA ALA A 231 -39.84 -3.98 12.55
C ALA A 231 -39.27 -3.16 11.36
N LEU A 232 -37.96 -2.92 11.33
CA LEU A 232 -37.29 -2.22 10.23
C LEU A 232 -37.23 -3.05 8.94
N CYS A 233 -37.04 -4.37 9.03
CA CYS A 233 -37.08 -5.25 7.86
C CYS A 233 -38.47 -5.35 7.24
N LEU A 234 -39.53 -5.39 8.06
CA LEU A 234 -40.91 -5.43 7.56
C LEU A 234 -41.31 -4.12 6.87
N ALA A 235 -40.88 -2.98 7.42
CA ALA A 235 -41.12 -1.66 6.81
C ALA A 235 -40.39 -1.46 5.48
N TRP A 236 -39.19 -2.06 5.32
CA TRP A 236 -38.44 -2.02 4.06
C TRP A 236 -39.04 -2.94 2.99
N ALA A 237 -39.46 -4.15 3.37
CA ALA A 237 -40.11 -5.10 2.46
C ALA A 237 -41.44 -4.55 1.90
N LEU A 238 -42.24 -3.89 2.73
CA LEU A 238 -43.49 -3.22 2.30
C LEU A 238 -43.23 -2.00 1.40
N ARG A 239 -42.04 -1.41 1.44
CA ARG A 239 -41.64 -0.29 0.58
C ARG A 239 -41.21 -0.75 -0.83
N LEU A 240 -40.71 -1.98 -0.96
CA LEU A 240 -40.28 -2.54 -2.24
C LEU A 240 -41.43 -3.06 -3.11
N GLN A 241 -42.55 -3.49 -2.52
CA GLN A 241 -43.74 -3.91 -3.28
C GLN A 241 -44.47 -2.76 -4.00
N LYS A 242 -44.07 -1.51 -3.79
CA LYS A 242 -44.71 -0.32 -4.39
C LYS A 242 -43.96 0.25 -5.60
N TRP A 243 -42.92 -0.43 -6.09
CA TRP A 243 -41.96 0.07 -7.09
C TRP A 243 -41.80 -0.86 -8.30
N GLU A 244 -42.89 -1.36 -8.86
CA GLU A 244 -42.92 -1.94 -10.22
C GLU A 244 -43.58 -0.94 -11.20
N GLU A 245 -42.74 -0.19 -11.92
CA GLU A 245 -42.80 0.26 -13.35
C GLU A 245 -44.04 1.03 -13.91
N PRO A 246 -43.95 1.80 -15.04
CA PRO A 246 -43.00 1.61 -16.15
C PRO A 246 -42.46 2.86 -16.93
N GLU A 247 -41.47 2.56 -17.78
CA GLU A 247 -41.10 3.14 -19.11
C GLU A 247 -40.26 4.43 -19.26
N GLY A 248 -39.16 4.31 -20.03
CA GLY A 248 -38.72 5.35 -20.99
C GLY A 248 -37.20 5.60 -21.11
N PRO A 249 -36.58 5.50 -22.31
CA PRO A 249 -35.12 5.50 -22.48
C PRO A 249 -34.56 6.88 -22.86
N TYR A 250 -33.34 7.22 -22.41
CA TYR A 250 -32.55 8.29 -23.06
C TYR A 250 -31.06 7.95 -23.19
N SER A 251 -30.61 8.28 -24.39
CA SER A 251 -29.32 8.10 -25.04
C SER A 251 -28.27 9.14 -24.63
N LEU A 252 -26.99 8.80 -24.78
CA LEU A 252 -25.82 9.59 -25.21
C LEU A 252 -25.72 11.09 -24.81
N MET A 253 -24.55 11.50 -24.27
CA MET A 253 -23.65 12.49 -24.91
C MET A 253 -22.33 12.70 -24.12
N THR A 254 -21.25 12.71 -24.91
CA THR A 254 -19.90 13.34 -24.75
C THR A 254 -19.03 12.99 -23.56
#